data_AF-A0A3Q8D1M5-F1
#
_entry.id   AF-A0A3Q8D1M5-F1
#
_cell.length_a   1.000
_cell.length_b   1.000
_cell.length_c   1.000
_cell.angle_alpha   90.00
_cell.angle_beta   90.00
_cell.angle_gamma   90.00
#
_symmetry.space_group_name_H-M   'P 1'
#
loop_
_entity.id
_entity.type
_entity.pdbx_description
1 polymer ?
#
loop_
_entity_poly.entity_id
_entity_poly.type
_entity_poly.pdbx_seq_one_letter_code
_entity_poly.pdbx_strand_id
1 'polypeptide(L)' 'MKVDKLCAKTESELRKQLLILLKERYSLQMQKRVKEIVKSHLYKRVRRGIARLKTFLREKELLHKHEK' A
#
# COMPACT_ATOMS: atom_id res chain seq x y z
N MET A 1 8.37 -4.11 -0.85
CA MET A 1 8.25 -3.44 0.47
C MET A 1 8.61 -4.45 1.54
N LYS A 2 9.65 -4.19 2.35
CA LYS A 2 9.98 -4.99 3.54
C LYS A 2 9.03 -4.61 4.67
N VAL A 3 8.56 -5.62 5.41
CA VAL A 3 7.54 -5.52 6.47
C VAL A 3 8.06 -4.67 7.64
N ASP A 4 9.38 -4.72 7.88
CA ASP A 4 10.09 -4.00 8.93
C ASP A 4 9.89 -2.47 8.89
N LYS A 5 9.66 -1.90 7.70
CA LYS A 5 9.43 -0.46 7.52
C LYS A 5 8.01 0.00 7.85
N LEU A 6 7.08 -0.91 8.18
CA LEU A 6 5.70 -0.58 8.55
C LEU A 6 5.50 -0.50 10.06
N CYS A 7 6.21 -1.33 10.84
CA CYS A 7 6.14 -1.30 12.31
C CYS A 7 6.59 0.04 12.91
N ALA A 8 7.60 0.69 12.33
CA ALA A 8 8.14 1.96 12.84
C ALA A 8 7.27 3.19 12.53
N LYS A 9 6.20 3.07 11.74
CA LYS A 9 5.44 4.22 11.23
C LYS A 9 4.15 4.48 11.99
N THR A 10 3.88 5.75 12.20
CA THR A 10 2.62 6.25 12.78
C THR A 10 1.45 6.02 11.82
N GLU A 11 0.24 6.00 12.36
CA GLU A 11 -0.98 5.73 11.58
C GLU A 11 -1.20 6.77 10.47
N SER A 12 -0.83 8.03 10.73
CA SER A 12 -0.89 9.13 9.76
C SER A 12 0.10 8.95 8.60
N GLU A 13 1.31 8.46 8.85
CA GLU A 13 2.30 8.15 7.82
C GLU A 13 1.91 6.94 6.97
N LEU A 14 1.28 5.93 7.58
CA LEU A 14 0.75 4.77 6.87
C LEU A 14 -0.36 5.19 5.88
N ARG A 15 -1.27 6.07 6.30
CA ARG A 15 -2.31 6.65 5.43
C ARG A 15 -1.70 7.49 4.30
N LYS A 16 -0.68 8.31 4.58
CA LYS A 16 0.06 9.05 3.53
C LYS A 16 0.72 8.12 2.52
N GLN A 17 1.33 7.02 2.97
CA GLN A 17 1.94 6.03 2.07
C GLN A 17 0.91 5.27 1.24
N LEU A 18 -0.27 5.01 1.79
CA LEU A 18 -1.38 4.44 1.03
C LEU A 18 -1.77 5.36 -0.14
N LEU A 19 -1.87 6.67 0.08
CA LEU A 19 -2.17 7.64 -0.97
C LEU A 19 -1.10 7.66 -2.08
N ILE A 20 0.17 7.60 -1.70
CA ILE A 20 1.29 7.54 -2.67
C ILE A 20 1.18 6.29 -3.55
N LEU A 21 0.95 5.12 -2.94
CA LEU A 21 0.79 3.86 -3.68
C LEU A 21 -0.45 3.83 -4.56
N LEU A 22 -1.53 4.49 -4.16
CA LEU A 22 -2.74 4.63 -4.97
C LEU A 22 -2.49 5.51 -6.20
N LYS A 23 -1.75 6.61 -6.06
CA LYS A 23 -1.31 7.43 -7.20
C LYS A 23 -0.41 6.64 -8.16
N GLU A 24 0.55 5.88 -7.62
CA GLU A 24 1.43 5.02 -8.41
C GLU A 24 0.63 3.95 -9.17
N ARG A 25 -0.37 3.32 -8.52
CA ARG A 25 -1.30 2.41 -9.18
C ARG A 25 -2.06 3.08 -10.32
N TYR A 26 -2.55 4.30 -10.12
CA TYR A 26 -3.29 5.03 -11.15
C TYR A 26 -2.40 5.35 -12.36
N SER A 27 -1.16 5.80 -12.13
CA SER A 27 -0.18 6.02 -13.20
C SER A 27 0.10 4.74 -14.00
N LEU A 28 0.30 3.60 -13.32
CA LEU A 28 0.48 2.29 -13.98
C LEU A 28 -0.77 1.84 -14.75
N GLN A 29 -1.98 2.15 -14.26
CA GLN A 29 -3.21 1.89 -15.01
C GLN A 29 -3.33 2.78 -16.24
N MET A 30 -2.88 4.03 -16.16
CA MET A 30 -2.85 4.95 -17.30
C MET A 30 -1.88 4.44 -18.38
N GLN A 31 -0.66 4.05 -18.01
CA GLN A 31 0.30 3.44 -18.94
C GLN A 31 -0.28 2.21 -19.65
N LYS A 32 -1.07 1.39 -18.94
CA LYS A 32 -1.77 0.25 -19.53
C LYS A 32 -2.79 0.67 -20.59
N ARG A 33 -3.48 1.79 -20.39
CA ARG A 33 -4.48 2.33 -21.33
C ARG A 33 -3.83 2.93 -22.58
N VAL A 34 -2.67 3.55 -22.43
CA VAL A 34 -1.89 4.21 -23.51
C VAL A 34 -1.25 3.18 -24.47
N LYS A 35 -1.49 1.88 -24.28
CA LYS A 35 -0.90 0.76 -25.06
C LYS A 35 0.62 0.64 -24.94
N GLU A 36 1.21 1.26 -23.93
CA GLU A 36 2.62 1.03 -23.58
C GLU A 36 2.80 -0.30 -22.84
N ILE A 37 3.98 -0.90 -22.99
CA ILE A 37 4.34 -2.15 -22.33
C ILE A 37 4.52 -1.89 -20.84
N VAL A 38 3.48 -2.17 -20.05
CA VAL A 38 3.53 -2.03 -18.61
C VAL A 38 4.38 -3.13 -17.99
N LYS A 39 5.37 -2.73 -17.19
CA LYS A 39 6.18 -3.62 -16.36
C LYS A 39 5.28 -4.37 -15.35
N SER A 40 4.90 -5.60 -15.68
CA SER A 40 3.96 -6.44 -14.92
C SER A 40 4.39 -6.68 -13.46
N HIS A 41 5.70 -6.70 -13.19
CA HIS A 41 6.26 -6.83 -11.85
C HIS A 41 5.95 -5.61 -10.96
N LEU A 42 5.90 -4.39 -11.51
CA LEU A 42 5.56 -3.18 -10.76
C LEU A 42 4.10 -3.22 -10.30
N TYR A 43 3.19 -3.67 -11.17
CA TYR A 43 1.78 -3.79 -10.82
C TYR A 43 1.55 -4.83 -9.70
N LYS A 44 2.31 -5.93 -9.69
CA LYS A 44 2.29 -6.92 -8.59
C LYS A 44 2.86 -6.31 -7.29
N ARG A 45 3.95 -5.56 -7.38
CA ARG A 45 4.59 -4.88 -6.23
C ARG A 45 3.66 -3.86 -5.57
N VAL A 46 3.03 -2.97 -6.35
CA VAL A 46 2.12 -1.93 -5.84
C VAL A 46 0.88 -2.54 -5.20
N ARG A 47 0.25 -3.55 -5.85
CA ARG A 47 -0.90 -4.26 -5.27
C ARG A 47 -0.57 -4.91 -3.93
N ARG A 48 0.55 -5.63 -3.85
CA ARG A 48 1.01 -6.25 -2.58
C ARG A 48 1.36 -5.22 -1.51
N GLY A 49 1.90 -4.06 -1.90
CA GLY A 49 2.17 -2.95 -0.98
C GLY A 49 0.89 -2.39 -0.35
N ILE A 50 -0.14 -2.15 -1.17
CA ILE A 50 -1.45 -1.68 -0.70
C ILE A 50 -2.10 -2.71 0.25
N ALA A 51 -2.07 -3.99 -0.13
CA ALA A 51 -2.64 -5.05 0.69
C ALA A 51 -2.00 -5.08 2.09
N ARG A 52 -0.67 -5.14 2.17
CA ARG A 52 0.07 -5.17 3.44
C ARG A 52 -0.21 -3.96 4.33
N LEU A 53 -0.30 -2.77 3.75
CA LEU A 53 -0.66 -1.54 4.47
C LEU A 53 -2.05 -1.63 5.10
N LYS A 54 -3.03 -2.13 4.35
CA LYS A 54 -4.39 -2.32 4.86
C LYS A 54 -4.44 -3.38 5.96
N THR A 55 -3.71 -4.48 5.81
CA THR A 55 -3.64 -5.54 6.84
C THR A 55 -3.07 -4.98 8.14
N PHE A 56 -1.97 -4.22 8.07
CA PHE A 56 -1.35 -3.64 9.25
C PHE A 56 -2.22 -2.58 9.95
N LEU A 57 -2.94 -1.75 9.18
CA LEU A 57 -3.93 -0.83 9.76
C LEU A 57 -5.02 -1.59 10.52
N ARG A 58 -5.51 -2.69 9.94
CA ARG A 58 -6.52 -3.53 10.58
C ARG A 58 -5.99 -4.23 11.83
N GLU A 59 -4.74 -4.71 11.82
CA GLU A 59 -4.10 -5.30 13.00
C GLU A 59 -4.03 -4.28 14.14
N LYS A 60 -3.62 -3.02 13.87
CA LYS A 60 -3.63 -1.95 14.87
C LYS A 60 -5.03 -1.66 15.40
N GLU A 61 -6.05 -1.57 14.54
CA GLU A 61 -7.45 -1.38 14.95
C GLU A 61 -7.96 -2.50 15.87
N LEU A 62 -7.56 -3.75 15.61
CA LEU A 62 -7.97 -4.90 16.41
C LEU A 62 -7.28 -4.93 17.78
N LEU A 63 -5.98 -4.61 17.84
CA LEU A 63 -5.25 -4.51 19.11
C LEU A 63 -5.85 -3.42 20.02
N HIS A 64 -6.12 -2.23 19.49
CA HIS A 64 -6.77 -1.15 20.25
C HIS A 64 -8.19 -1.47 20.72
N LYS A 65 -8.90 -2.40 20.06
CA LYS A 65 -10.21 -2.89 20.50
C LYS A 65 -10.12 -3.93 21.60
N HIS A 66 -9.01 -4.65 21.71
CA HIS A 66 -8.79 -5.67 22.74
C HIS A 66 -8.28 -5.07 24.07
N GLU A 67 -7.71 -3.86 24.04
CA GLU A 67 -7.23 -3.11 25.21
C GLU A 67 -8.30 -2.23 25.89
N LYS A 68 -9.49 -2.11 25.30
CA LYS A 68 -10.65 -1.40 25.85
C LYS A 68 -11.66 -2.38 26.43
#